data_AF-A0A2K1J6S0-F1
#
_entry.id   AF-A0A2K1J6S0-F1
#
_cell.length_a   1.000
_cell.length_b   1.000
_cell.length_c   1.000
_cell.angle_alpha   90.00
_cell.angle_beta   90.00
_cell.angle_gamma   90.00
#
_symmetry.space_group_name_H-M   'P 1'
#
loop_
_entity.id
_entity.type
_entity.pdbx_description
1 polymer ?
#
loop_
_entity_poly.entity_id
_entity_poly.type
_entity_poly.pdbx_seq_one_letter_code
_entity_poly.pdbx_strand_id
1 'polypeptide(L)'
;LLILITKFIFIDSKYFFLTSLPNNLCKLTSLIVFDTKWCSSLTLQPNKLGNLISLTTFDIQGCSSLTLLANKFSNLTSLTIFSIKICSSLILLPN
;
A
#
# COMPACT_ATOMS: atom_id res chain seq x y z
N LEU A 1 10.12 11.16 -7.18
CA LEU A 1 11.06 10.05 -6.95
C LEU A 1 10.39 9.14 -5.92
N LEU A 2 10.13 7.88 -6.27
CA LEU A 2 9.83 6.86 -5.26
C LEU A 2 11.10 6.79 -4.39
N ILE A 3 11.05 7.23 -3.14
CA ILE A 3 12.26 7.16 -2.30
C ILE A 3 12.40 5.69 -1.89
N LEU A 4 13.23 4.97 -2.65
CA LEU A 4 13.52 3.57 -2.41
C LEU A 4 14.78 3.49 -1.54
N ILE A 5 14.60 3.25 -0.25
CA ILE A 5 15.72 2.94 0.65
C ILE A 5 15.77 1.42 0.83
N THR A 6 15.94 0.65 -0.26
CA THR A 6 16.05 -0.83 -0.40
C THR A 6 15.06 -1.76 0.35
N LYS A 7 14.35 -1.28 1.36
CA LYS A 7 13.42 -1.93 2.30
C LYS A 7 12.26 -1.00 2.69
N PHE A 8 12.29 0.26 2.29
CA PHE A 8 11.24 1.24 2.56
C PHE A 8 10.77 1.85 1.25
N ILE A 9 9.45 1.95 1.10
CA ILE A 9 8.81 2.76 0.06
C ILE A 9 8.03 3.86 0.77
N PHE A 10 8.40 5.10 0.47
CA PHE A 10 7.60 6.28 0.78
C PHE A 10 7.10 6.89 -0.52
N ILE A 11 5.78 7.01 -0.64
CA ILE A 11 5.18 7.76 -1.75
C ILE A 11 5.22 9.24 -1.37
N ASP A 12 6.09 10.00 -2.04
CA ASP A 12 6.23 11.45 -1.84
C ASP A 12 4.93 12.18 -2.18
N SER A 13 4.63 13.25 -1.45
CA SER A 13 3.56 14.24 -1.70
C SER A 13 3.40 14.62 -3.18
N LYS A 14 4.46 14.65 -3.99
CA LYS A 14 4.34 14.92 -5.45
C LYS A 14 3.47 13.91 -6.21
N TYR A 15 3.10 12.80 -5.59
CA TYR A 15 2.28 11.73 -6.13
C TYR A 15 0.85 11.68 -5.53
N PHE A 16 0.31 12.80 -5.04
CA PHE A 16 -1.12 12.92 -4.67
C PHE A 16 -2.07 12.30 -5.72
N PHE A 17 -1.70 12.41 -7.00
CA PHE A 17 -2.44 11.91 -8.15
C PHE A 17 -2.12 10.47 -8.54
N LEU A 18 -1.33 9.72 -7.76
CA LEU A 18 -1.02 8.33 -8.07
C LEU A 18 -2.32 7.52 -8.10
N THR A 19 -2.67 7.01 -9.27
CA THR A 19 -3.91 6.25 -9.45
C THR A 19 -3.74 4.77 -9.15
N SER A 20 -2.54 4.23 -9.34
CA SER A 20 -2.25 2.81 -9.13
C SER A 20 -0.80 2.56 -8.78
N LEU A 21 -0.55 1.40 -8.16
CA LEU A 21 0.80 0.96 -7.81
C LEU A 21 1.57 0.47 -9.04
N PRO A 22 2.91 0.70 -9.08
CA PRO A 22 3.73 0.28 -10.20
C PRO A 22 3.78 -1.25 -10.30
N ASN A 23 3.80 -1.77 -11.53
CA ASN A 23 3.68 -3.22 -11.78
C ASN A 23 4.86 -4.05 -11.24
N ASN A 24 5.99 -3.42 -10.95
CA ASN A 24 7.16 -4.06 -10.36
C ASN A 24 7.14 -4.09 -8.82
N LEU A 25 6.10 -3.56 -8.17
CA LEU A 25 5.97 -3.63 -6.70
C LEU A 25 6.00 -5.07 -6.20
N CYS A 26 5.41 -6.00 -6.95
CA CYS A 26 5.41 -7.42 -6.64
C CYS A 26 6.80 -8.09 -6.66
N LYS A 27 7.84 -7.40 -7.13
CA LYS A 27 9.24 -7.86 -7.10
C LYS A 27 9.97 -7.45 -5.82
N LEU A 28 9.37 -6.58 -5.00
CA LEU A 28 9.98 -6.06 -3.78
C LEU A 28 9.71 -7.00 -2.60
N THR A 29 10.15 -8.25 -2.72
CA THR A 29 9.93 -9.29 -1.71
C THR A 29 10.58 -8.95 -0.37
N SER A 30 11.65 -8.16 -0.37
CA SER A 30 12.38 -7.68 0.81
C SER A 30 11.84 -6.36 1.39
N LEU A 31 10.71 -5.85 0.89
CA LEU A 31 10.11 -4.61 1.39
C LEU A 31 9.63 -4.81 2.82
N ILE A 32 10.02 -3.91 3.72
CA ILE A 32 9.67 -3.94 5.16
C ILE A 32 8.56 -2.95 5.48
N VAL A 33 8.60 -1.76 4.87
CA VAL A 33 7.63 -0.68 5.12
C VAL A 33 7.10 -0.14 3.81
N PHE A 34 5.77 0.00 3.75
CA PHE A 34 5.08 0.63 2.65
C PHE A 34 4.18 1.76 3.16
N ASP A 35 4.51 2.99 2.78
CA ASP A 35 3.78 4.20 3.17
C ASP A 35 3.14 4.85 1.93
N THR A 36 1.80 4.94 1.94
CA THR A 36 0.98 5.48 0.86
C THR A 36 0.16 6.71 1.29
N LYS A 37 0.59 7.39 2.36
CA LYS A 37 -0.11 8.56 2.88
C LYS A 37 -0.40 9.60 1.81
N TRP A 38 -1.59 10.17 1.91
CA TRP A 38 -2.13 11.25 1.12
C TRP A 38 -2.24 11.00 -0.38
N CYS A 39 -2.21 9.74 -0.82
CA CYS A 39 -2.45 9.40 -2.22
C CYS A 39 -3.96 9.39 -2.51
N SER A 40 -4.56 10.59 -2.65
CA SER A 40 -6.02 10.75 -2.76
C SER A 40 -6.64 10.05 -3.96
N SER A 41 -5.88 9.86 -5.05
CA SER A 41 -6.33 9.15 -6.26
C SER A 41 -6.01 7.66 -6.25
N LEU A 42 -5.37 7.13 -5.20
CA LEU A 42 -4.86 5.77 -5.19
C LEU A 42 -5.99 4.75 -5.16
N THR A 43 -6.04 3.95 -6.22
CA THR A 43 -6.76 2.68 -6.25
C THR A 43 -5.74 1.57 -6.04
N LEU A 44 -5.99 0.73 -5.05
CA LEU A 44 -5.09 -0.37 -4.71
C LEU A 44 -5.69 -1.67 -5.20
N GLN A 45 -4.91 -2.42 -5.98
CA GLN A 45 -5.27 -3.79 -6.34
C GLN A 45 -4.49 -4.76 -5.44
N PRO A 46 -5.16 -5.53 -4.57
CA PRO A 46 -4.47 -6.34 -3.56
C PRO A 46 -3.57 -7.45 -4.14
N ASN A 47 -3.85 -7.90 -5.37
CA ASN A 47 -2.98 -8.83 -6.09
C ASN A 47 -1.55 -8.30 -6.29
N LYS A 48 -1.35 -6.97 -6.33
CA LYS A 48 -0.02 -6.34 -6.45
C LYS A 48 0.78 -6.41 -5.15
N LEU A 49 0.13 -6.64 -4.01
CA LEU A 49 0.77 -6.78 -2.70
C LEU A 49 1.13 -8.22 -2.35
N GLY A 50 0.56 -9.22 -3.03
CA GLY A 50 0.63 -10.63 -2.62
C GLY A 50 2.03 -11.26 -2.57
N ASN A 51 3.08 -10.57 -3.01
CA ASN A 51 4.48 -11.02 -2.95
C ASN A 51 5.32 -10.26 -1.91
N LEU A 52 4.74 -9.29 -1.20
CA LEU A 52 5.44 -8.49 -0.19
C LEU A 52 5.55 -9.26 1.14
N ILE A 53 6.14 -10.45 1.08
CA ILE A 53 6.17 -11.42 2.21
C ILE A 53 6.94 -10.91 3.43
N SER A 54 7.91 -9.99 3.24
CA SER A 54 8.67 -9.37 4.32
C SER A 54 8.04 -8.09 4.86
N LEU A 55 6.89 -7.66 4.33
CA LEU A 55 6.25 -6.41 4.73
C LEU A 55 5.79 -6.51 6.18
N THR A 56 6.29 -5.62 7.02
CA THR A 56 5.94 -5.54 8.45
C THR A 56 4.99 -4.40 8.74
N THR A 57 5.11 -3.29 8.00
CA THR A 57 4.32 -2.08 8.21
C THR A 57 3.70 -1.64 6.89
N PHE A 58 2.37 -1.49 6.90
CA PHE A 58 1.63 -0.89 5.81
C PHE A 58 0.71 0.21 6.33
N ASP A 59 0.98 1.45 5.89
CA ASP A 59 0.25 2.64 6.33
C ASP A 59 -0.44 3.32 5.15
N ILE A 60 -1.75 3.49 5.28
CA ILE A 60 -2.63 4.12 4.30
C ILE A 60 -3.37 5.23 5.02
N GLN A 61 -3.11 6.49 4.66
CA GLN A 61 -3.85 7.62 5.24
C GLN A 61 -4.27 8.60 4.16
N GLY A 62 -5.45 9.18 4.24
CA GLY A 62 -5.86 10.24 3.30
C GLY A 62 -6.07 9.77 1.85
N CYS A 63 -6.30 8.47 1.63
CA CYS A 63 -6.52 7.90 0.30
C CYS A 63 -8.02 7.90 -0.03
N SER A 64 -8.54 9.03 -0.50
CA SER A 64 -9.98 9.23 -0.72
C SER A 64 -10.58 8.37 -1.85
N SER A 65 -9.79 7.92 -2.83
CA SER A 65 -10.26 7.07 -3.93
C SER A 65 -10.09 5.57 -3.67
N LEU A 66 -9.57 5.19 -2.49
CA LEU A 66 -9.37 3.80 -2.14
C LEU A 66 -10.71 3.16 -1.74
N THR A 67 -11.24 2.28 -2.58
CA THR A 67 -12.58 1.69 -2.38
C THR A 67 -12.57 0.27 -1.82
N LEU A 68 -11.59 -0.55 -2.22
CA LEU A 68 -11.53 -1.96 -1.89
C LEU A 68 -10.10 -2.37 -1.53
N LEU A 69 -9.96 -3.03 -0.37
CA LEU A 69 -8.75 -3.75 0.02
C LEU A 69 -8.99 -5.27 0.13
N ALA A 70 -10.16 -5.73 -0.30
CA ALA A 70 -10.59 -7.12 -0.18
C ALA A 70 -9.72 -8.08 -1.01
N ASN A 71 -9.34 -9.19 -0.40
CA ASN A 71 -8.59 -10.34 -0.93
C ASN A 71 -7.06 -10.21 -0.90
N LYS A 72 -6.37 -11.30 -0.55
CA LYS A 72 -4.90 -11.49 -0.68
C LYS A 72 -3.97 -10.69 0.25
N PHE A 73 -4.44 -10.29 1.44
CA PHE A 73 -3.51 -9.99 2.56
C PHE A 73 -2.95 -11.27 3.21
N SER A 74 -3.55 -12.43 2.92
CA SER A 74 -3.10 -13.75 3.41
C SER A 74 -1.62 -14.07 3.17
N ASN A 75 -1.01 -13.44 2.15
CA ASN A 75 0.40 -13.65 1.81
C ASN A 75 1.34 -12.68 2.53
N LEU A 76 0.81 -11.64 3.19
CA LEU A 76 1.58 -10.68 3.98
C LEU A 76 1.84 -11.27 5.38
N THR A 77 2.50 -12.42 5.41
CA THR A 77 2.68 -13.22 6.63
C THR A 77 3.52 -12.54 7.71
N SER A 78 4.34 -11.55 7.33
CA SER A 78 5.16 -10.77 8.26
C SER A 78 4.49 -9.47 8.74
N LEU A 79 3.26 -9.17 8.28
CA LEU A 79 2.60 -7.89 8.56
C LEU A 79 2.19 -7.82 10.02
N THR A 80 2.77 -6.87 10.75
CA THR A 80 2.49 -6.65 12.18
C THR A 80 1.75 -5.34 12.41
N ILE A 81 1.97 -4.35 11.54
CA ILE A 81 1.36 -3.02 11.63
C ILE A 81 0.59 -2.75 10.34
N PHE A 82 -0.73 -2.65 10.48
CA PHE A 82 -1.62 -2.22 9.42
C PHE A 82 -2.47 -1.05 9.90
N SER A 83 -2.36 0.09 9.22
CA SER A 83 -3.04 1.33 9.58
C SER A 83 -3.79 1.88 8.39
N ILE A 84 -5.07 2.16 8.58
CA ILE A 84 -5.93 2.89 7.64
C ILE A 84 -6.56 4.06 8.38
N LYS A 85 -6.35 5.28 7.87
CA LYS A 85 -6.96 6.49 8.44
C LYS A 85 -7.46 7.41 7.33
N ILE A 86 -8.53 8.17 7.57
CA ILE A 86 -8.97 9.25 6.67
C ILE A 86 -9.13 8.75 5.22
N CYS A 87 -9.70 7.55 5.04
CA CYS A 87 -9.99 6.97 3.71
C CYS A 87 -11.50 6.92 3.53
N SER A 88 -12.08 7.98 2.98
CA SER A 88 -13.53 8.22 3.00
C SER A 88 -14.35 7.29 2.09
N SER A 89 -13.75 6.74 1.03
CA SER A 89 -14.46 5.88 0.07
C SER A 89 -14.22 4.39 0.31
N LEU A 90 -13.52 4.02 1.39
CA LEU A 90 -13.20 2.63 1.67
C LEU A 90 -14.45 1.89 2.13
N ILE A 91 -14.86 0.89 1.36
CA ILE A 91 -16.08 0.10 1.62
C ILE A 91 -15.73 -1.24 2.29
N LEU A 92 -14.56 -1.81 1.98
CA LEU A 92 -14.21 -3.17 2.39
C LEU A 92 -12.77 -3.27 2.85
N LEU A 93 -12.61 -3.71 4.11
CA LEU A 93 -11.32 -4.00 4.75
C LEU A 93 -10.82 -5.39 4.36
N PRO A 94 -9.50 -5.62 4.36
CA PRO A 94 -8.97 -6.97 4.19
C PRO A 94 -9.37 -7.86 5.37
N ASN A 95 -9.66 -9.13 5.04
CA ASN A 95 -9.94 -10.19 6.01
C ASN A 95 -8.65 -10.91 6.41
#